data_AF-A0A954ID07-F1
#
_entry.id   AF-A0A954ID07-F1
#
_cell.length_a   1.000
_cell.length_b   1.000
_cell.length_c   1.000
_cell.angle_alpha   90.00
_cell.angle_beta   90.00
_cell.angle_gamma   90.00
#
_symmetry.space_group_name_H-M   'P 1'
#
loop_
_entity.id
_entity.type
_entity.pdbx_description
1 polymer ?
#
loop_
_entity_poly.entity_id
_entity_poly.type
_entity_poly.pdbx_seq_one_letter_code
_entity_poly.pdbx_strand_id
1 'polypeptide(L)'
;MNAILMLMAAVMPADGAAPQTSSGEIDLSGVVMLEFTGDYCVHCQRMLPAIRRMQADNLPVQQIHLKEHPKLLSQFHVEWLPTFVVLVNGREVDRFIGPQDEQKLRNAISSAQQSIAKPRPRSVTEMFTSVLGMRRNEPPTVRGQDPQAVPVAADSSARTISPQLQAGLGAVSVRVQVQGVSRQDDSKITDVGTGTVIFSRDGESVVLTCAHLFLGMKAGPFVEVETLSGGEPARYVGKVIGGSHASDLALIRLTTPSAIPFVPLSKTAPLVEAGSSAVAFGCSHGDLPTPMLTEVSQLNPLDGPDHMMCLPAPVHGRSGGGLFTLQGQLIGVCSCSDEKNQQGMYMGYQPILELIRKTGLEYVLDPPPAMVPDS
;
A
#
# COMPACT_ATOMS: atom_id res chain seq x y z
N MET A 1 -3.68 -11.29 70.65
CA MET A 1 -2.70 -12.40 70.58
C MET A 1 -1.87 -12.16 69.33
N ASN A 2 -0.92 -11.23 69.42
CA ASN A 2 0.56 -11.43 69.53
C ASN A 2 1.20 -11.53 68.13
N ALA A 3 1.78 -10.44 67.60
CA ALA A 3 3.16 -9.93 67.81
C ALA A 3 4.19 -10.72 66.98
N ILE A 4 4.72 -10.13 65.89
CA ILE A 4 6.06 -9.47 65.78
C ILE A 4 7.23 -10.44 66.04
N LEU A 5 8.11 -10.69 65.05
CA LEU A 5 9.49 -10.14 64.99
C LEU A 5 10.30 -10.69 63.78
N MET A 6 11.01 -9.77 63.14
CA MET A 6 12.07 -9.98 62.14
C MET A 6 13.22 -10.85 62.65
N LEU A 7 13.93 -11.52 61.73
CA LEU A 7 15.39 -11.56 61.77
C LEU A 7 15.97 -11.50 60.35
N MET A 8 16.75 -10.45 60.09
CA MET A 8 17.68 -10.41 58.97
C MET A 8 18.91 -11.25 59.31
N ALA A 9 19.37 -12.05 58.35
CA ALA A 9 20.77 -12.43 58.22
C ALA A 9 21.10 -12.48 56.73
N ALA A 10 21.95 -11.55 56.31
CA ALA A 10 22.53 -11.51 54.98
C ALA A 10 23.48 -12.71 54.81
N VAL A 11 23.31 -13.46 53.71
CA VAL A 11 24.34 -14.30 53.12
C VAL A 11 24.26 -14.13 51.61
N MET A 12 25.23 -13.41 51.04
CA MET A 12 25.62 -13.58 49.64
C MET A 12 26.46 -14.86 49.53
N PRO A 13 26.27 -15.66 48.47
CA PRO A 13 27.27 -15.69 47.40
C PRO A 13 26.58 -15.48 46.03
N ALA A 14 27.11 -14.65 45.13
CA ALA A 14 28.15 -15.02 44.16
C ALA A 14 27.81 -16.33 43.41
N ASP A 15 26.98 -16.24 42.38
CA ASP A 15 27.34 -16.59 41.00
C ASP A 15 26.15 -16.36 40.05
N GLY A 16 26.46 -15.80 38.88
CA GLY A 16 25.48 -15.50 37.84
C GLY A 16 24.87 -16.77 37.26
N ALA A 17 23.59 -17.00 37.56
CA ALA A 17 22.74 -17.89 36.81
C ALA A 17 21.42 -17.17 36.53
N ALA A 18 21.13 -16.95 35.24
CA ALA A 18 19.84 -16.46 34.78
C ALA A 18 18.71 -17.39 35.24
N PRO A 19 17.51 -16.87 35.55
CA PRO A 19 16.41 -17.68 36.02
C PRO A 19 15.97 -18.65 34.92
N GLN A 20 16.12 -19.95 35.18
CA GLN A 20 15.59 -21.02 34.34
C GLN A 20 14.09 -21.13 34.64
N THR A 21 13.25 -20.66 33.71
CA THR A 21 11.79 -20.83 33.78
C THR A 21 11.40 -22.24 33.33
N SER A 22 11.06 -23.09 34.29
CA SER A 22 10.32 -24.33 34.09
C SER A 22 8.86 -24.05 33.70
N SER A 23 8.32 -24.83 32.76
CA SER A 23 6.96 -24.84 32.18
C SER A 23 6.66 -23.89 31.01
N GLY A 24 7.13 -24.26 29.81
CA GLY A 24 6.28 -24.54 28.63
C GLY A 24 5.36 -23.48 28.03
N GLU A 25 5.39 -22.22 28.45
CA GLU A 25 4.61 -21.15 27.85
C GLU A 25 5.52 -20.26 27.01
N ILE A 26 5.36 -20.30 25.69
CA ILE A 26 6.09 -19.44 24.76
C ILE A 26 5.43 -18.07 24.82
N ASP A 27 6.17 -17.07 25.29
CA ASP A 27 5.71 -15.68 25.23
C ASP A 27 5.74 -15.21 23.76
N LEU A 28 4.54 -15.11 23.20
CA LEU A 28 4.28 -14.62 21.84
C LEU A 28 3.92 -13.13 21.81
N SER A 29 3.97 -12.45 22.96
CA SER A 29 3.73 -11.02 23.04
C SER A 29 4.92 -10.21 22.53
N GLY A 30 4.66 -9.04 21.94
CA GLY A 30 5.71 -8.21 21.33
C GLY A 30 6.30 -8.83 20.06
N VAL A 31 7.59 -8.60 19.80
CA VAL A 31 8.30 -9.23 18.68
C VAL A 31 9.05 -10.45 19.21
N VAL A 32 8.89 -11.59 18.55
CA VAL A 32 9.69 -12.80 18.83
C VAL A 32 10.01 -13.52 17.53
N MET A 33 11.24 -14.02 17.41
CA MET A 33 11.65 -14.95 16.35
C MET A 33 11.76 -16.35 16.94
N LEU A 34 10.99 -17.30 16.39
CA LEU A 34 11.08 -18.71 16.72
C LEU A 34 12.06 -19.39 15.75
N GLU A 35 13.08 -20.08 16.27
CA GLU A 35 13.91 -21.01 15.51
C GLU A 35 13.48 -22.44 15.80
N PHE A 36 12.88 -23.12 14.82
CA PHE A 36 12.65 -24.55 14.90
C PHE A 36 13.95 -25.31 14.60
N THR A 37 14.41 -26.13 15.54
CA THR A 37 15.76 -26.72 15.54
C THR A 37 15.81 -28.18 16.00
N GLY A 38 16.95 -28.85 15.79
CA GLY A 38 17.17 -30.27 16.09
C GLY A 38 18.63 -30.70 16.23
N ASP A 39 18.91 -31.56 17.21
CA ASP A 39 20.27 -32.07 17.48
C ASP A 39 20.91 -32.81 16.30
N TYR A 40 20.12 -33.50 15.49
CA TYR A 40 20.58 -34.31 14.35
C TYR A 40 20.78 -33.49 13.06
N CYS A 41 20.52 -32.18 13.10
CA CYS A 41 20.54 -31.30 11.93
C CYS A 41 21.86 -30.51 11.87
N VAL A 42 22.73 -30.85 10.92
CA VAL A 42 24.03 -30.17 10.72
C VAL A 42 23.84 -28.68 10.44
N HIS A 43 22.81 -28.29 9.69
CA HIS A 43 22.51 -26.88 9.40
C HIS A 43 22.12 -26.12 10.66
N CYS A 44 21.41 -26.76 11.58
CA CYS A 44 21.01 -26.19 12.87
C CYS A 44 22.23 -25.99 13.78
N GLN A 45 23.14 -26.97 13.82
CA GLN A 45 24.42 -26.86 14.52
C GLN A 45 25.29 -25.70 13.98
N ARG A 46 25.26 -25.46 12.66
CA ARG A 46 25.95 -24.32 12.03
C ARG A 46 25.35 -22.96 12.38
N MET A 47 24.04 -22.90 12.60
CA MET A 47 23.35 -21.66 13.00
C MET A 47 23.53 -21.34 14.48
N LEU A 48 23.74 -22.34 15.33
CA LEU A 48 23.81 -22.18 16.79
C LEU A 48 24.75 -21.05 17.28
N PRO A 49 25.96 -20.83 16.72
CA PRO A 49 26.81 -19.71 17.15
C PRO A 49 26.19 -18.34 16.86
N ALA A 50 25.52 -18.18 15.72
CA ALA A 50 24.85 -16.93 15.34
C ALA A 50 23.65 -16.67 16.26
N ILE A 51 22.84 -17.70 16.53
CA ILE A 51 21.68 -17.59 17.41
C ILE A 51 22.09 -17.25 18.84
N ARG A 52 23.15 -17.86 19.36
CA ARG A 52 23.70 -17.51 20.68
C ARG A 52 24.18 -16.05 20.75
N ARG A 53 24.80 -15.53 19.68
CA ARG A 53 25.18 -14.10 19.63
C ARG A 53 23.95 -13.20 19.63
N MET A 54 22.94 -13.52 18.85
CA MET A 54 21.69 -12.76 18.81
C MET A 54 20.99 -12.75 20.19
N GLN A 55 20.94 -13.88 20.87
CA GLN A 55 20.39 -13.98 22.23
C GLN A 55 21.23 -13.21 23.26
N ALA A 56 22.57 -13.26 23.15
CA ALA A 56 23.47 -12.48 24.00
C ALA A 56 23.30 -10.96 23.81
N ASP A 57 22.95 -10.54 22.60
CA ASP A 57 22.58 -9.15 22.29
C ASP A 57 21.14 -8.79 22.69
N ASN A 58 20.47 -9.65 23.46
CA ASN A 58 19.08 -9.51 23.92
C ASN A 58 18.05 -9.41 22.78
N LEU A 59 18.32 -9.99 21.62
CA LEU A 59 17.29 -10.13 20.60
C LEU A 59 16.29 -11.21 21.02
N PRO A 60 14.97 -11.00 20.77
CA PRO A 60 13.92 -11.92 21.18
C PRO A 60 13.89 -13.16 20.27
N VAL A 61 14.88 -14.04 20.41
CA VAL A 61 15.00 -15.28 19.65
C VAL A 61 14.80 -16.47 20.59
N GLN A 62 13.80 -17.30 20.31
CA GLN A 62 13.49 -18.51 21.07
C GLN A 62 13.70 -19.75 20.20
N GLN A 63 14.41 -20.73 20.73
CA GLN A 63 14.66 -22.00 20.05
C GLN A 63 13.58 -23.01 20.42
N ILE A 64 12.93 -23.59 19.41
CA ILE A 64 11.87 -24.59 19.52
C ILE A 64 12.43 -25.93 19.06
N HIS A 65 12.79 -26.78 20.02
CA HIS A 65 13.35 -28.08 19.70
C HIS A 65 12.28 -29.08 19.24
N LEU A 66 12.52 -29.75 18.11
CA LEU A 66 11.52 -30.62 17.46
C LEU A 66 11.00 -31.77 18.33
N LYS A 67 11.81 -32.27 19.28
CA LYS A 67 11.41 -33.36 20.19
C LYS A 67 10.58 -32.85 21.38
N GLU A 68 10.83 -31.62 21.80
CA GLU A 68 10.24 -31.04 23.02
C GLU A 68 8.87 -30.42 22.72
N HIS A 69 8.68 -29.92 21.50
CA HIS A 69 7.52 -29.13 21.11
C HIS A 69 6.83 -29.60 19.81
N PRO A 70 6.48 -30.90 19.64
CA PRO A 70 5.94 -31.43 18.38
C PRO A 70 4.63 -30.76 17.93
N LYS A 71 3.78 -30.31 18.87
CA LYS A 71 2.52 -29.61 18.55
C LYS A 71 2.78 -28.26 17.85
N LEU A 72 3.82 -27.54 18.23
CA LEU A 72 4.16 -26.25 17.64
C LEU A 72 4.70 -26.41 16.22
N LEU A 73 5.45 -27.48 15.93
CA LEU A 73 5.88 -27.78 14.57
C LEU A 73 4.68 -27.97 13.64
N SER A 74 3.64 -28.69 14.09
CA SER A 74 2.41 -28.85 13.31
C SER A 74 1.64 -27.55 13.15
N GLN A 75 1.52 -26.74 14.21
CA GLN A 75 0.81 -25.46 14.17
C GLN A 75 1.46 -24.45 13.23
N PHE A 76 2.80 -24.41 13.17
CA PHE A 76 3.54 -23.53 12.28
C PHE A 76 3.89 -24.18 10.94
N HIS A 77 3.36 -25.38 10.65
CA HIS A 77 3.60 -26.13 9.41
C HIS A 77 5.10 -26.25 9.06
N VAL A 78 5.91 -26.67 10.05
CA VAL A 78 7.36 -26.77 9.90
C VAL A 78 7.74 -28.13 9.35
N GLU A 79 8.19 -28.15 8.09
CA GLU A 79 8.63 -29.36 7.38
C GLU A 79 10.15 -29.50 7.31
N TRP A 80 10.89 -28.39 7.44
CA TRP A 80 12.34 -28.33 7.22
C TRP A 80 13.04 -27.62 8.38
N LEU A 81 14.29 -28.01 8.67
CA LEU A 81 15.09 -27.43 9.74
C LEU A 81 16.44 -26.90 9.21
N PRO A 82 16.96 -25.77 9.76
CA PRO A 82 16.26 -24.88 10.67
C PRO A 82 15.16 -24.08 9.94
N THR A 83 14.10 -23.71 10.65
CA THR A 83 13.09 -22.75 10.14
C THR A 83 12.95 -21.61 11.15
N PHE A 84 12.98 -20.38 10.66
CA PHE A 84 12.83 -19.17 11.44
C PHE A 84 11.48 -18.53 11.16
N VAL A 85 10.71 -18.20 12.19
CA VAL A 85 9.41 -17.54 12.07
C VAL A 85 9.42 -16.29 12.93
N VAL A 86 9.20 -15.12 12.33
CA VAL A 86 9.10 -13.85 13.05
C VAL A 86 7.63 -13.57 13.34
N LEU A 87 7.35 -13.32 14.61
CA LEU A 87 6.01 -13.07 15.13
C LEU A 87 5.93 -11.67 15.71
N VAL A 88 4.79 -11.00 15.49
CA VAL A 88 4.40 -9.77 16.17
C VAL A 88 3.06 -10.02 16.85
N ASN A 89 3.05 -10.01 18.19
CA ASN A 89 1.88 -10.32 19.02
C ASN A 89 1.18 -11.62 18.58
N GLY A 90 1.98 -12.69 18.39
CA GLY A 90 1.50 -14.01 17.99
C GLY A 90 1.15 -14.19 16.51
N ARG A 91 1.24 -13.14 15.68
CA ARG A 91 1.00 -13.24 14.24
C ARG A 91 2.31 -13.31 13.46
N GLU A 92 2.41 -14.29 12.55
CA GLU A 92 3.52 -14.42 11.61
C GLU A 92 3.60 -13.24 10.64
N VAL A 93 4.78 -12.62 10.59
CA VAL A 93 5.09 -11.48 9.71
C VAL A 93 6.25 -11.77 8.76
N ASP A 94 7.09 -12.76 9.05
CA ASP A 94 8.20 -13.18 8.19
C ASP A 94 8.61 -14.63 8.46
N ARG A 95 9.18 -15.31 7.47
CA ARG A 95 9.63 -16.71 7.55
C ARG A 95 10.87 -16.98 6.72
N PHE A 96 11.80 -17.75 7.26
CA PHE A 96 12.99 -18.21 6.56
C PHE A 96 13.19 -19.71 6.74
N ILE A 97 13.39 -20.43 5.64
CA ILE A 97 13.63 -21.87 5.65
C ILE A 97 15.11 -22.14 5.33
N GLY A 98 15.74 -23.01 6.12
CA GLY A 98 17.15 -23.37 5.98
C GLY A 98 18.12 -22.37 6.62
N PRO A 99 19.43 -22.64 6.57
CA PRO A 99 20.44 -21.78 7.19
C PRO A 99 20.41 -20.37 6.60
N GLN A 100 20.49 -19.35 7.47
CA GLN A 100 20.43 -17.94 7.09
C GLN A 100 21.70 -17.19 7.53
N ASP A 101 21.92 -16.03 6.89
CA ASP A 101 22.90 -15.07 7.38
C ASP A 101 22.38 -14.38 8.66
N GLU A 102 23.28 -14.15 9.64
CA GLU A 102 22.93 -13.55 10.93
C GLU A 102 22.38 -12.13 10.76
N GLN A 103 22.99 -11.32 9.88
CA GLN A 103 22.55 -9.95 9.65
C GLN A 103 21.14 -9.92 9.06
N LYS A 104 20.81 -10.88 8.20
CA LYS A 104 19.47 -11.03 7.64
C LYS A 104 18.42 -11.29 8.73
N LEU A 105 18.70 -12.19 9.68
CA LEU A 105 17.78 -12.48 10.80
C LEU A 105 17.64 -11.27 11.74
N ARG A 106 18.74 -10.56 12.03
CA ARG A 106 18.73 -9.32 12.83
C ARG A 106 17.89 -8.23 12.18
N ASN A 107 18.03 -8.05 10.87
CA ASN A 107 17.25 -7.07 10.12
C ASN A 107 15.75 -7.41 10.18
N ALA A 108 15.36 -8.68 10.08
CA ALA A 108 13.97 -9.10 10.20
C ALA A 108 13.36 -8.74 11.57
N ILE A 109 14.09 -9.01 12.66
CA ILE A 109 13.67 -8.64 14.03
C ILE A 109 13.59 -7.12 14.18
N SER A 110 14.60 -6.38 13.72
CA SER A 110 14.62 -4.91 13.78
C SER A 110 13.44 -4.29 13.02
N SER A 111 13.15 -4.78 11.82
CA SER A 111 11.98 -4.36 11.03
C SER A 111 10.67 -4.63 11.77
N ALA A 112 10.54 -5.81 12.39
CA ALA A 112 9.37 -6.14 13.20
C ALA A 112 9.25 -5.24 14.45
N GLN A 113 10.35 -4.92 15.13
CA GLN A 113 10.35 -4.03 16.30
C GLN A 113 9.97 -2.60 15.92
N GLN A 114 10.48 -2.11 14.78
CA GLN A 114 10.09 -0.82 14.21
C GLN A 114 8.62 -0.77 13.81
N SER A 115 8.04 -1.92 13.42
CA SER A 115 6.61 -2.03 13.11
C SER A 115 5.71 -1.90 14.35
N ILE A 116 6.17 -2.30 15.54
CA ILE A 116 5.48 -2.06 16.82
C ILE A 116 5.65 -0.60 17.26
N ALA A 117 6.83 -0.01 17.04
CA ALA A 117 7.16 1.34 17.52
C ALA A 117 6.46 2.47 16.73
N LYS A 118 6.02 2.23 15.50
CA LYS A 118 5.20 3.18 14.73
C LYS A 118 3.73 2.75 14.85
N PRO A 119 2.86 3.50 15.57
CA PRO A 119 1.46 3.15 15.64
C PRO A 119 0.89 3.08 14.22
N ARG A 120 0.15 2.00 13.92
CA ARG A 120 -0.59 1.91 12.66
C ARG A 120 -1.55 3.10 12.60
N PRO A 121 -1.68 3.75 11.44
CA PRO A 121 -2.64 4.83 11.28
C PRO A 121 -4.01 4.30 11.64
N ARG A 122 -4.76 5.06 12.43
CA ARG A 122 -6.14 4.74 12.81
C ARG A 122 -7.13 5.43 11.88
N SER A 123 -6.71 6.48 11.20
CA SER A 123 -7.53 7.23 10.24
C SER A 123 -6.86 7.39 8.87
N VAL A 124 -7.66 7.62 7.84
CA VAL A 124 -7.21 7.97 6.49
C VAL A 124 -6.31 9.21 6.51
N THR A 125 -6.61 10.20 7.37
CA THR A 125 -5.79 11.41 7.51
C THR A 125 -4.41 11.12 8.11
N GLU A 126 -4.33 10.27 9.14
CA GLU A 126 -3.06 9.82 9.69
C GLU A 126 -2.27 9.00 8.67
N MET A 127 -2.96 8.14 7.92
CA MET A 127 -2.36 7.36 6.83
C MET A 127 -1.72 8.28 5.80
N PHE A 128 -2.45 9.27 5.29
CA PHE A 128 -1.89 10.28 4.39
C PHE A 128 -0.72 11.04 4.99
N THR A 129 -0.84 11.46 6.25
CA THR A 129 0.25 12.16 6.93
C THR A 129 1.50 11.28 7.07
N SER A 130 1.34 9.98 7.24
CA SER A 130 2.46 9.03 7.37
C SER A 130 3.09 8.65 6.03
N VAL A 131 2.28 8.51 4.97
CA VAL A 131 2.72 8.05 3.64
C VAL A 131 3.18 9.23 2.79
N LEU A 132 2.38 10.29 2.71
CA LEU A 132 2.73 11.53 1.99
C LEU A 132 3.64 12.44 2.79
N GLY A 133 3.99 12.04 4.03
CA GLY A 133 4.69 12.81 5.07
C GLY A 133 5.36 14.03 4.52
N MET A 134 4.73 15.20 4.72
CA MET A 134 5.18 16.51 4.25
C MET A 134 6.71 16.56 4.31
N ARG A 135 7.37 16.23 3.18
CA ARG A 135 8.82 16.06 3.13
C ARG A 135 9.39 17.46 3.29
N ARG A 136 9.69 17.82 4.54
CA ARG A 136 10.04 19.19 4.93
C ARG A 136 11.43 19.62 4.46
N ASN A 137 12.29 18.72 3.98
CA ASN A 137 13.71 19.02 3.76
C ASN A 137 14.42 18.11 2.74
N GLU A 138 13.80 17.77 1.60
CA GLU A 138 14.56 17.23 0.46
C GLU A 138 14.55 18.23 -0.70
N PRO A 139 15.72 18.55 -1.28
CA PRO A 139 15.78 19.42 -2.46
C PRO A 139 15.01 18.78 -3.64
N PRO A 140 14.54 19.59 -4.61
CA PRO A 140 13.68 19.13 -5.70
C PRO A 140 14.47 18.25 -6.66
N THR A 141 14.59 16.97 -6.34
CA THR A 141 14.91 15.93 -7.31
C THR A 141 13.59 15.58 -7.98
N VAL A 142 13.56 15.54 -9.32
CA VAL A 142 12.45 15.03 -10.11
C VAL A 142 11.93 13.75 -9.45
N ARG A 143 10.74 13.81 -8.83
CA ARG A 143 10.09 12.62 -8.26
C ARG A 143 9.65 11.78 -9.45
N GLY A 144 10.45 10.79 -9.84
CA GLY A 144 10.14 9.99 -11.03
C GLY A 144 11.30 9.28 -11.72
N GLN A 145 12.54 9.38 -11.25
CA GLN A 145 13.63 8.56 -11.81
C GLN A 145 14.50 7.99 -10.69
N ASP A 146 14.06 6.86 -10.13
CA ASP A 146 14.94 5.95 -9.40
C ASP A 146 15.21 4.71 -10.30
N PRO A 147 16.44 4.50 -10.82
CA PRO A 147 16.75 3.44 -11.76
C PRO A 147 16.78 2.01 -11.17
N GLN A 148 16.49 1.82 -9.87
CA GLN A 148 16.79 0.55 -9.17
C GLN A 148 15.59 -0.17 -8.53
N ALA A 149 14.43 -0.22 -9.18
CA ALA A 149 13.37 -1.14 -8.77
C ALA A 149 13.54 -2.51 -9.46
N VAL A 150 13.91 -3.54 -8.68
CA VAL A 150 13.98 -4.94 -9.11
C VAL A 150 12.56 -5.53 -9.14
N PRO A 151 12.14 -6.26 -10.19
CA PRO A 151 10.82 -6.88 -10.24
C PRO A 151 10.72 -8.04 -9.23
N VAL A 152 9.72 -7.99 -8.35
CA VAL A 152 9.38 -9.11 -7.46
C VAL A 152 8.48 -10.08 -8.25
N ALA A 153 8.85 -11.36 -8.24
CA ALA A 153 8.19 -12.43 -8.99
C ALA A 153 6.73 -12.63 -8.52
N ALA A 154 5.81 -12.67 -9.49
CA ALA A 154 4.39 -12.94 -9.28
C ALA A 154 4.13 -14.44 -9.10
N ASP A 155 3.37 -14.79 -8.06
CA ASP A 155 2.83 -16.13 -7.83
C ASP A 155 1.70 -16.43 -8.84
N SER A 156 1.66 -17.67 -9.32
CA SER A 156 1.02 -18.11 -10.56
C SER A 156 -0.34 -18.77 -10.32
N SER A 157 -1.33 -17.98 -9.90
CA SER A 157 -2.75 -18.26 -10.18
C SER A 157 -3.32 -17.11 -11.03
N ALA A 158 -2.87 -17.02 -12.28
CA ALA A 158 -3.11 -15.88 -13.15
C ALA A 158 -4.60 -15.73 -13.52
N ARG A 159 -5.32 -14.86 -12.83
CA ARG A 159 -6.52 -14.20 -13.40
C ARG A 159 -6.02 -13.23 -14.48
N THR A 160 -5.99 -13.66 -15.74
CA THR A 160 -5.49 -12.81 -16.83
C THR A 160 -6.51 -11.72 -17.16
N ILE A 161 -6.04 -10.49 -17.34
CA ILE A 161 -6.87 -9.36 -17.78
C ILE A 161 -7.18 -9.56 -19.27
N SER A 162 -8.45 -9.50 -19.66
CA SER A 162 -8.80 -9.68 -21.07
C SER A 162 -8.23 -8.53 -21.92
N PRO A 163 -7.76 -8.78 -23.15
CA PRO A 163 -7.25 -7.72 -24.03
C PRO A 163 -8.28 -6.60 -24.28
N GLN A 164 -9.56 -6.96 -24.36
CA GLN A 164 -10.65 -6.00 -24.53
C GLN A 164 -10.80 -5.08 -23.32
N LEU A 165 -10.76 -5.64 -22.11
CA LEU A 165 -10.82 -4.86 -20.88
C LEU A 165 -9.59 -3.96 -20.77
N GLN A 166 -8.39 -4.49 -21.05
CA GLN A 166 -7.16 -3.70 -21.03
C GLN A 166 -7.20 -2.53 -22.02
N ALA A 167 -7.67 -2.76 -23.25
CA ALA A 167 -7.79 -1.71 -24.25
C ALA A 167 -8.82 -0.64 -23.84
N GLY A 168 -10.00 -1.07 -23.34
CA GLY A 168 -11.03 -0.15 -22.87
C GLY A 168 -10.57 0.69 -21.67
N LEU A 169 -9.95 0.07 -20.67
CA LEU A 169 -9.43 0.78 -19.50
C LEU A 169 -8.24 1.68 -19.84
N GLY A 170 -7.40 1.27 -20.79
CA GLY A 170 -6.31 2.10 -21.31
C GLY A 170 -6.81 3.36 -22.01
N ALA A 171 -7.88 3.27 -22.78
CA ALA A 171 -8.45 4.40 -23.51
C ALA A 171 -9.07 5.47 -22.60
N VAL A 172 -9.57 5.09 -21.42
CA VAL A 172 -10.15 6.02 -20.43
C VAL A 172 -9.14 6.48 -19.36
N SER A 173 -7.94 5.90 -19.34
CA SER A 173 -6.88 6.25 -18.40
C SER A 173 -5.93 7.25 -19.02
N VAL A 174 -5.53 8.26 -18.25
CA VAL A 174 -4.71 9.37 -18.73
C VAL A 174 -3.51 9.59 -17.84
N ARG A 175 -2.43 10.11 -18.42
CA ARG A 175 -1.31 10.62 -17.63
C ARG A 175 -1.58 12.08 -17.30
N VAL A 176 -1.44 12.45 -16.04
CA VAL A 176 -1.59 13.82 -15.55
C VAL A 176 -0.22 14.35 -15.17
N GLN A 177 0.22 15.43 -15.82
CA GLN A 177 1.44 16.14 -15.46
C GLN A 177 1.08 17.51 -14.91
N VAL A 178 1.65 17.85 -13.77
CA VAL A 178 1.39 19.11 -13.08
C VAL A 178 2.72 19.85 -12.92
N GLN A 179 2.72 21.12 -13.28
CA GLN A 179 3.85 22.02 -13.08
C GLN A 179 3.38 23.25 -12.31
N GLY A 180 4.08 23.58 -11.23
CA GLY A 180 3.73 24.69 -10.35
C GLY A 180 4.92 25.30 -9.65
N VAL A 181 4.63 26.23 -8.75
CA VAL A 181 5.63 26.90 -7.90
C VAL A 181 5.34 26.54 -6.46
N SER A 182 6.36 26.14 -5.71
CA SER A 182 6.30 25.82 -4.28
C SER A 182 5.81 27.01 -3.46
N ARG A 183 4.94 26.76 -2.48
CA ARG A 183 4.51 27.76 -1.49
C ARG A 183 5.59 28.10 -0.47
N GLN A 184 6.60 27.25 -0.29
CA GLN A 184 7.58 27.38 0.79
C GLN A 184 8.79 28.22 0.38
N ASP A 185 9.32 27.96 -0.81
CA ASP A 185 10.64 28.44 -1.23
C ASP A 185 10.67 28.96 -2.67
N ASP A 186 9.51 29.11 -3.32
CA ASP A 186 9.38 29.55 -4.71
C ASP A 186 10.07 28.67 -5.76
N SER A 187 10.49 27.47 -5.38
CA SER A 187 11.06 26.48 -6.31
C SER A 187 10.01 25.95 -7.28
N LYS A 188 10.44 25.51 -8.47
CA LYS A 188 9.56 24.83 -9.43
C LYS A 188 9.27 23.41 -8.96
N ILE A 189 8.01 23.02 -8.97
CA ILE A 189 7.56 21.66 -8.67
C ILE A 189 6.98 21.06 -9.96
N THR A 190 7.43 19.86 -10.31
CA THR A 190 6.81 19.01 -11.32
C THR A 190 6.37 17.73 -10.66
N ASP A 191 5.14 17.31 -10.90
CA ASP A 191 4.58 16.05 -10.42
C ASP A 191 3.88 15.31 -11.56
N VAL A 192 3.84 13.98 -11.46
CA VAL A 192 3.21 13.10 -12.45
C VAL A 192 2.33 12.09 -11.73
N GLY A 193 1.09 12.00 -12.20
CA GLY A 193 0.12 11.03 -11.74
C GLY A 193 -0.68 10.46 -12.89
N THR A 194 -1.75 9.78 -12.50
CA THR A 194 -2.73 9.19 -13.39
C THR A 194 -4.07 9.88 -13.18
N GLY A 195 -4.92 9.88 -14.20
CA GLY A 195 -6.33 10.20 -14.06
C GLY A 195 -7.20 9.21 -14.81
N THR A 196 -8.51 9.31 -14.59
CA THR A 196 -9.53 8.57 -15.33
C THR A 196 -10.54 9.55 -15.91
N VAL A 197 -10.79 9.47 -17.22
CA VAL A 197 -11.85 10.26 -17.87
C VAL A 197 -13.20 9.70 -17.44
N ILE A 198 -13.99 10.49 -16.71
CA ILE A 198 -15.29 10.09 -16.15
C ILE A 198 -16.48 10.68 -16.91
N PHE A 199 -16.22 11.62 -17.82
CA PHE A 199 -17.22 12.23 -18.67
C PHE A 199 -16.55 12.84 -19.90
N SER A 200 -17.20 12.73 -21.06
CA SER A 200 -16.77 13.42 -22.26
C SER A 200 -17.94 13.71 -23.20
N ARG A 201 -17.89 14.90 -23.81
CA ARG A 201 -18.72 15.35 -24.94
C ARG A 201 -17.91 16.30 -25.80
N ASP A 202 -18.47 16.72 -26.92
CA ASP A 202 -17.85 17.75 -27.76
C ASP A 202 -17.61 19.04 -26.94
N GLY A 203 -16.36 19.51 -26.97
CA GLY A 203 -15.91 20.71 -26.25
C GLY A 203 -15.54 20.49 -24.78
N GLU A 204 -15.85 19.36 -24.15
CA GLU A 204 -15.64 19.17 -22.71
C GLU A 204 -15.38 17.72 -22.31
N SER A 205 -14.31 17.50 -21.55
CA SER A 205 -14.08 16.26 -20.80
C SER A 205 -13.73 16.52 -19.35
N VAL A 206 -14.06 15.57 -18.47
CA VAL A 206 -13.77 15.64 -17.03
C VAL A 206 -12.93 14.44 -16.63
N VAL A 207 -11.81 14.73 -15.96
CA VAL A 207 -10.87 13.73 -15.45
C VAL A 207 -10.90 13.73 -13.92
N LEU A 208 -11.03 12.55 -13.34
CA LEU A 208 -10.88 12.28 -11.92
C LEU A 208 -9.44 11.88 -11.63
N THR A 209 -8.84 12.43 -10.58
CA THR A 209 -7.46 12.14 -10.14
C THR A 209 -7.31 12.41 -8.63
N CYS A 210 -6.08 12.36 -8.11
CA CYS A 210 -5.78 12.68 -6.73
C CYS A 210 -5.58 14.18 -6.48
N ALA A 211 -5.97 14.65 -5.29
CA ALA A 211 -5.74 16.03 -4.88
C ALA A 211 -4.28 16.30 -4.51
N HIS A 212 -3.55 15.29 -4.03
CA HIS A 212 -2.17 15.46 -3.59
C HIS A 212 -1.20 15.86 -4.69
N LEU A 213 -1.52 15.60 -5.97
CA LEU A 213 -0.73 16.06 -7.12
C LEU A 213 -0.57 17.59 -7.16
N PHE A 214 -1.44 18.32 -6.48
CA PHE A 214 -1.44 19.79 -6.42
C PHE A 214 -0.99 20.34 -5.06
N LEU A 215 -0.65 19.46 -4.10
CA LEU A 215 -0.25 19.88 -2.75
C LEU A 215 1.08 20.64 -2.78
N GLY A 216 1.20 21.63 -1.90
CA GLY A 216 2.42 22.44 -1.79
C GLY A 216 2.61 23.46 -2.91
N MET A 217 1.81 23.44 -3.97
CA MET A 217 1.89 24.39 -5.08
C MET A 217 1.05 25.65 -4.83
N LYS A 218 1.54 26.81 -5.27
CA LYS A 218 0.79 28.06 -5.38
C LYS A 218 -0.41 27.89 -6.33
N ALA A 219 -1.38 28.81 -6.24
CA ALA A 219 -2.58 28.75 -7.06
C ALA A 219 -2.25 28.84 -8.56
N GLY A 220 -3.00 28.10 -9.38
CA GLY A 220 -2.86 28.07 -10.84
C GLY A 220 -1.70 27.23 -11.37
N PRO A 221 -1.51 25.96 -10.93
CA PRO A 221 -0.55 25.10 -11.57
C PRO A 221 -0.96 24.85 -13.03
N PHE A 222 0.04 24.71 -13.90
CA PHE A 222 -0.15 24.24 -15.26
C PHE A 222 -0.41 22.73 -15.22
N VAL A 223 -1.51 22.30 -15.85
CA VAL A 223 -1.91 20.89 -15.89
C VAL A 223 -1.96 20.45 -17.35
N GLU A 224 -1.19 19.43 -17.67
CA GLU A 224 -1.23 18.73 -18.96
C GLU A 224 -1.78 17.33 -18.73
N VAL A 225 -2.73 16.93 -19.58
CA VAL A 225 -3.31 15.59 -19.56
C VAL A 225 -3.06 14.93 -20.90
N GLU A 226 -2.43 13.77 -20.87
CA GLU A 226 -2.12 12.97 -22.05
C GLU A 226 -3.02 11.73 -22.09
N THR A 227 -3.78 11.58 -23.18
CA THR A 227 -4.68 10.46 -23.44
C THR A 227 -4.07 9.50 -24.46
N LEU A 228 -4.38 8.21 -24.35
CA LEU A 228 -4.06 7.20 -25.36
C LEU A 228 -5.32 6.77 -26.11
N SER A 229 -5.83 7.64 -26.97
CA SER A 229 -6.93 7.28 -27.88
C SER A 229 -6.38 7.02 -29.27
N GLY A 230 -6.48 5.78 -29.75
CA GLY A 230 -6.14 5.45 -31.15
C GLY A 230 -4.65 5.24 -31.46
N GLY A 231 -3.81 4.99 -30.46
CA GLY A 231 -2.40 4.61 -30.64
C GLY A 231 -1.40 5.77 -30.54
N GLU A 232 -1.83 7.01 -30.75
CA GLU A 232 -0.98 8.20 -30.58
C GLU A 232 -1.39 9.00 -29.33
N PRO A 233 -0.42 9.49 -28.53
CA PRO A 233 -0.72 10.32 -27.38
C PRO A 233 -1.27 11.69 -27.80
N ALA A 234 -2.48 12.02 -27.34
CA ALA A 234 -3.05 13.36 -27.49
C ALA A 234 -2.93 14.13 -26.17
N ARG A 235 -2.50 15.40 -26.24
CA ARG A 235 -2.26 16.25 -25.06
C ARG A 235 -3.29 17.36 -24.98
N TYR A 236 -3.80 17.58 -23.78
CA TYR A 236 -4.79 18.59 -23.46
C TYR A 236 -4.33 19.41 -22.26
N VAL A 237 -4.57 20.71 -22.30
CA VAL A 237 -4.38 21.58 -21.13
C VAL A 237 -5.63 21.50 -20.26
N GLY A 238 -5.44 21.21 -18.98
CA GLY A 238 -6.50 21.06 -18.00
C GLY A 238 -6.62 22.21 -17.02
N LYS A 239 -7.81 22.39 -16.46
CA LYS A 239 -8.06 23.28 -15.33
C LYS A 239 -8.63 22.47 -14.16
N VAL A 240 -8.04 22.60 -12.97
CA VAL A 240 -8.63 22.03 -11.75
C VAL A 240 -9.94 22.76 -11.43
N ILE A 241 -11.04 22.02 -11.40
CA ILE A 241 -12.39 22.56 -11.16
C ILE A 241 -12.97 22.20 -9.79
N GLY A 242 -12.32 21.29 -9.07
CA GLY A 242 -12.70 20.95 -7.71
C GLY A 242 -11.75 19.94 -7.08
N GLY A 243 -11.77 19.85 -5.75
CA GLY A 243 -11.02 18.85 -5.02
C GLY A 243 -11.37 18.80 -3.53
N SER A 244 -10.92 17.73 -2.90
CA SER A 244 -11.11 17.43 -1.49
C SER A 244 -9.81 16.84 -0.96
N HIS A 245 -9.17 17.55 -0.03
CA HIS A 245 -8.00 17.01 0.67
C HIS A 245 -8.36 15.85 1.60
N ALA A 246 -9.57 15.85 2.17
CA ALA A 246 -10.01 14.81 3.10
C ALA A 246 -10.14 13.43 2.43
N SER A 247 -10.59 13.42 1.17
CA SER A 247 -10.71 12.21 0.36
C SER A 247 -9.59 12.11 -0.68
N ASP A 248 -8.62 13.02 -0.68
CA ASP A 248 -7.55 13.07 -1.69
C ASP A 248 -8.04 12.95 -3.15
N LEU A 249 -9.18 13.55 -3.50
CA LEU A 249 -9.75 13.52 -4.85
C LEU A 249 -9.75 14.91 -5.48
N ALA A 250 -9.50 14.98 -6.78
CA ALA A 250 -9.58 16.20 -7.57
C ALA A 250 -10.20 15.96 -8.95
N LEU A 251 -10.76 17.01 -9.51
CA LEU A 251 -11.40 17.01 -10.82
C LEU A 251 -10.72 18.03 -11.73
N ILE A 252 -10.36 17.59 -12.93
CA ILE A 252 -9.76 18.42 -13.98
C ILE A 252 -10.76 18.50 -15.13
N ARG A 253 -11.05 19.72 -15.60
CA ARG A 253 -11.77 19.96 -16.86
C ARG A 253 -10.78 20.11 -18.00
N LEU A 254 -11.04 19.44 -19.10
CA LEU A 254 -10.32 19.55 -20.36
C LEU A 254 -11.24 20.16 -21.42
N THR A 255 -10.67 20.98 -22.30
CA THR A 255 -11.33 21.37 -23.55
C THR A 255 -10.90 20.39 -24.64
N THR A 256 -11.78 19.45 -25.00
CA THR A 256 -11.53 18.44 -26.03
C THR A 256 -12.31 18.76 -27.30
N PRO A 257 -11.72 18.67 -28.51
CA PRO A 257 -12.40 19.05 -29.75
C PRO A 257 -13.60 18.14 -30.07
N SER A 258 -13.53 16.88 -29.65
CA SER A 258 -14.61 15.89 -29.74
C SER A 258 -14.67 15.08 -28.44
N ALA A 259 -15.74 14.32 -28.26
CA ALA A 259 -15.79 13.31 -27.21
C ALA A 259 -14.60 12.33 -27.32
N ILE A 260 -13.99 12.01 -26.17
CA ILE A 260 -12.97 10.97 -26.00
C ILE A 260 -13.55 9.82 -25.15
N PRO A 261 -12.95 8.62 -25.19
CA PRO A 261 -13.40 7.51 -24.35
C PRO A 261 -13.43 7.90 -22.87
N PHE A 262 -14.50 7.52 -22.18
CA PHE A 262 -14.68 7.77 -20.75
C PHE A 262 -15.41 6.61 -20.08
N VAL A 263 -15.25 6.47 -18.76
CA VAL A 263 -16.02 5.53 -17.94
C VAL A 263 -17.26 6.24 -17.37
N PRO A 264 -18.49 5.79 -17.70
CA PRO A 264 -19.69 6.41 -17.14
C PRO A 264 -19.79 6.11 -15.65
N LEU A 265 -20.17 7.13 -14.88
CA LEU A 265 -20.47 6.99 -13.47
C LEU A 265 -21.98 6.81 -13.26
N SER A 266 -22.37 6.03 -12.26
CA SER A 266 -23.76 5.92 -11.83
C SER A 266 -24.00 6.63 -10.51
N LYS A 267 -25.23 7.09 -10.27
CA LYS A 267 -25.63 7.58 -8.95
C LYS A 267 -25.54 6.52 -7.85
N THR A 268 -25.56 5.24 -8.25
CA THR A 268 -25.44 4.11 -7.32
C THR A 268 -24.04 3.53 -7.41
N ALA A 269 -23.38 3.39 -6.27
CA ALA A 269 -22.07 2.76 -6.22
C ALA A 269 -22.15 1.28 -6.63
N PRO A 270 -21.20 0.78 -7.44
CA PRO A 270 -21.07 -0.65 -7.66
C PRO A 270 -20.82 -1.40 -6.34
N LEU A 271 -21.35 -2.61 -6.22
CA LEU A 271 -21.10 -3.45 -5.06
C LEU A 271 -19.65 -3.98 -5.10
N VAL A 272 -18.94 -3.89 -3.98
CA VAL A 272 -17.58 -4.41 -3.82
C VAL A 272 -17.51 -5.19 -2.51
N GLU A 273 -16.91 -6.37 -2.56
CA GLU A 273 -16.67 -7.22 -1.39
C GLU A 273 -15.17 -7.43 -1.20
N ALA A 274 -14.73 -7.59 0.06
CA ALA A 274 -13.35 -8.01 0.34
C ALA A 274 -13.08 -9.40 -0.29
N GLY A 275 -11.90 -9.58 -0.88
CA GLY A 275 -11.52 -10.72 -1.70
C GLY A 275 -11.86 -10.59 -3.20
N SER A 276 -12.57 -9.52 -3.60
CA SER A 276 -12.89 -9.28 -5.01
C SER A 276 -11.63 -8.93 -5.81
N SER A 277 -11.51 -9.51 -7.01
CA SER A 277 -10.52 -9.02 -7.98
C SER A 277 -10.97 -7.73 -8.63
N ALA A 278 -9.99 -6.87 -8.86
CA ALA A 278 -10.13 -5.62 -9.58
C ALA A 278 -8.92 -5.40 -10.48
N VAL A 279 -9.01 -4.40 -11.34
CA VAL A 279 -7.90 -3.91 -12.17
C VAL A 279 -7.62 -2.48 -11.77
N ALA A 280 -6.43 -2.20 -11.24
CA ALA A 280 -5.94 -0.84 -11.11
C ALA A 280 -5.27 -0.45 -12.44
N PHE A 281 -5.51 0.76 -12.93
CA PHE A 281 -4.90 1.25 -14.16
C PHE A 281 -4.16 2.56 -13.91
N GLY A 282 -2.91 2.67 -14.37
CA GLY A 282 -2.15 3.91 -14.21
C GLY A 282 -0.71 3.93 -14.69
N CYS A 283 -0.10 5.09 -14.55
CA CYS A 283 1.19 5.50 -15.11
C CYS A 283 2.34 5.16 -14.16
N SER A 284 2.80 3.91 -14.17
CA SER A 284 3.97 3.51 -13.39
C SER A 284 5.19 4.37 -13.77
N HIS A 285 5.81 5.05 -12.80
CA HIS A 285 6.96 5.93 -13.01
C HIS A 285 6.76 7.04 -14.07
N GLY A 286 5.51 7.42 -14.34
CA GLY A 286 5.19 8.40 -15.38
C GLY A 286 5.16 7.85 -16.80
N ASP A 287 5.29 6.53 -16.98
CA ASP A 287 5.06 5.86 -18.26
C ASP A 287 3.59 5.96 -18.68
N LEU A 288 3.29 5.42 -19.85
CA LEU A 288 1.92 5.26 -20.31
C LEU A 288 1.08 4.40 -19.36
N PRO A 289 -0.24 4.67 -19.24
CA PRO A 289 -1.13 3.87 -18.39
C PRO A 289 -1.04 2.37 -18.69
N THR A 290 -0.83 1.56 -17.64
CA THR A 290 -0.77 0.10 -17.70
C THR A 290 -1.72 -0.54 -16.69
N PRO A 291 -2.28 -1.72 -16.99
CA PRO A 291 -3.09 -2.46 -16.03
C PRO A 291 -2.22 -3.09 -14.94
N MET A 292 -2.84 -3.29 -13.78
CA MET A 292 -2.31 -4.04 -12.65
C MET A 292 -3.47 -4.82 -12.05
N LEU A 293 -3.39 -6.15 -12.10
CA LEU A 293 -4.37 -6.99 -11.40
C LEU A 293 -4.20 -6.78 -9.90
N THR A 294 -5.30 -6.60 -9.20
CA THR A 294 -5.30 -6.36 -7.77
C THR A 294 -6.48 -7.05 -7.09
N GLU A 295 -6.38 -7.23 -5.78
CA GLU A 295 -7.43 -7.78 -4.93
C GLU A 295 -7.80 -6.77 -3.86
N VAL A 296 -9.10 -6.57 -3.63
CA VAL A 296 -9.62 -5.76 -2.53
C VAL A 296 -9.48 -6.54 -1.23
N SER A 297 -8.39 -6.33 -0.49
CA SER A 297 -8.10 -7.07 0.74
C SER A 297 -8.99 -6.67 1.91
N GLN A 298 -9.33 -5.37 2.04
CA GLN A 298 -10.14 -4.84 3.13
C GLN A 298 -10.97 -3.65 2.65
N LEU A 299 -12.17 -3.52 3.22
CA LEU A 299 -13.05 -2.36 3.04
C LEU A 299 -13.04 -1.55 4.32
N ASN A 300 -12.77 -0.25 4.21
CA ASN A 300 -12.83 0.70 5.32
C ASN A 300 -12.12 0.28 6.63
N PRO A 301 -10.87 -0.24 6.60
CA PRO A 301 -10.18 -0.62 7.82
C PRO A 301 -9.70 0.56 8.68
N LEU A 302 -9.77 1.80 8.18
CA LEU A 302 -9.39 3.03 8.88
C LEU A 302 -10.61 3.92 9.15
N ASP A 303 -10.54 4.81 10.12
CA ASP A 303 -11.54 5.87 10.30
C ASP A 303 -11.42 6.90 9.16
N GLY A 304 -12.53 7.30 8.54
CA GLY A 304 -12.53 8.33 7.51
C GLY A 304 -13.54 8.10 6.39
N PRO A 305 -13.35 8.76 5.23
CA PRO A 305 -14.19 8.55 4.06
C PRO A 305 -14.07 7.12 3.55
N ASP A 306 -15.06 6.69 2.76
CA ASP A 306 -15.08 5.37 2.15
C ASP A 306 -13.83 5.09 1.31
N HIS A 307 -13.15 3.98 1.60
CA HIS A 307 -11.87 3.56 1.03
C HIS A 307 -11.67 2.04 1.08
N MET A 308 -10.71 1.58 0.28
CA MET A 308 -10.34 0.18 0.13
C MET A 308 -8.84 0.01 0.27
N MET A 309 -8.41 -1.09 0.88
CA MET A 309 -7.02 -1.54 0.85
C MET A 309 -6.89 -2.68 -0.14
N CYS A 310 -5.97 -2.54 -1.09
CA CYS A 310 -5.78 -3.50 -2.17
C CYS A 310 -4.37 -4.07 -2.18
N LEU A 311 -4.21 -5.29 -2.68
CA LEU A 311 -2.92 -5.97 -2.85
C LEU A 311 -2.65 -6.22 -4.34
N PRO A 312 -1.40 -6.15 -4.82
CA PRO A 312 -0.23 -5.60 -4.11
C PRO A 312 -0.22 -4.07 -4.11
N ALA A 313 0.72 -3.49 -3.36
CA ALA A 313 1.00 -2.06 -3.33
C ALA A 313 1.28 -1.50 -4.73
N PRO A 314 0.64 -0.38 -5.12
CA PRO A 314 0.95 0.28 -6.38
C PRO A 314 2.33 0.91 -6.32
N VAL A 315 3.03 0.86 -7.45
CA VAL A 315 4.27 1.61 -7.66
C VAL A 315 3.97 3.10 -7.86
N HIS A 316 5.00 3.94 -7.71
CA HIS A 316 4.89 5.39 -7.88
C HIS A 316 4.34 5.79 -9.27
N GLY A 317 3.62 6.93 -9.33
CA GLY A 317 2.99 7.46 -10.55
C GLY A 317 1.56 6.95 -10.83
N ARG A 318 1.15 5.84 -10.20
CA ARG A 318 -0.23 5.30 -10.33
C ARG A 318 -1.28 6.08 -9.53
N SER A 319 -0.86 7.01 -8.67
CA SER A 319 -1.73 7.91 -7.92
C SER A 319 -2.71 8.65 -8.83
N GLY A 320 -3.99 8.67 -8.47
CA GLY A 320 -5.09 9.21 -9.26
C GLY A 320 -5.65 8.24 -10.30
N GLY A 321 -5.05 7.05 -10.47
CA GLY A 321 -5.50 6.03 -11.41
C GLY A 321 -6.75 5.29 -10.93
N GLY A 322 -7.61 4.92 -11.86
CA GLY A 322 -8.84 4.21 -11.56
C GLY A 322 -8.61 2.78 -11.09
N LEU A 323 -9.46 2.35 -10.15
CA LEU A 323 -9.66 0.96 -9.77
C LEU A 323 -10.98 0.48 -10.35
N PHE A 324 -10.96 -0.62 -11.08
CA PHE A 324 -12.10 -1.09 -11.88
C PHE A 324 -12.49 -2.52 -11.52
N THR A 325 -13.78 -2.83 -11.61
CA THR A 325 -14.25 -4.23 -11.63
C THR A 325 -13.76 -4.93 -12.90
N LEU A 326 -13.86 -6.26 -12.94
CA LEU A 326 -13.57 -7.04 -14.16
C LEU A 326 -14.58 -6.78 -15.29
N GLN A 327 -15.68 -6.07 -15.01
CA GLN A 327 -16.65 -5.58 -15.98
C GLN A 327 -16.36 -4.14 -16.45
N GLY A 328 -15.28 -3.52 -15.96
CA GLY A 328 -14.87 -2.17 -16.36
C GLY A 328 -15.59 -1.03 -15.64
N GLN A 329 -16.30 -1.30 -14.54
CA GLN A 329 -16.92 -0.26 -13.73
C GLN A 329 -15.90 0.36 -12.78
N LEU A 330 -15.82 1.70 -12.72
CA LEU A 330 -14.96 2.38 -11.75
C LEU A 330 -15.51 2.17 -10.33
N ILE A 331 -14.67 1.72 -9.41
CA ILE A 331 -15.00 1.50 -7.99
C ILE A 331 -14.15 2.32 -7.03
N GLY A 332 -13.03 2.88 -7.49
CA GLY A 332 -12.21 3.74 -6.66
C GLY A 332 -11.06 4.40 -7.41
N VAL A 333 -10.27 5.19 -6.68
CA VAL A 333 -9.11 5.94 -7.20
C VAL A 333 -7.90 5.65 -6.33
N CYS A 334 -6.79 5.24 -6.95
CA CYS A 334 -5.52 4.97 -6.30
C CYS A 334 -5.02 6.24 -5.60
N SER A 335 -4.83 6.20 -4.28
CA SER A 335 -4.49 7.40 -3.53
C SER A 335 -3.07 7.33 -2.95
N CYS A 336 -2.71 6.26 -2.26
CA CYS A 336 -1.36 6.09 -1.77
C CYS A 336 -0.94 4.62 -1.66
N SER A 337 0.36 4.40 -1.44
CA SER A 337 0.96 3.07 -1.27
C SER A 337 1.50 2.92 0.13
N ASP A 338 1.12 1.83 0.81
CA ASP A 338 1.72 1.35 2.05
C ASP A 338 2.74 0.26 1.74
N GLU A 339 3.97 0.68 1.45
CA GLU A 339 5.07 -0.22 1.14
C GLU A 339 5.38 -1.20 2.28
N LYS A 340 5.07 -0.85 3.53
CA LYS A 340 5.37 -1.73 4.68
C LYS A 340 4.44 -2.93 4.72
N ASN A 341 3.15 -2.71 4.44
CA ASN A 341 2.15 -3.77 4.40
C ASN A 341 1.93 -4.30 2.97
N GLN A 342 2.68 -3.79 1.99
CA GLN A 342 2.55 -4.13 0.57
C GLN A 342 1.11 -3.92 0.06
N GLN A 343 0.42 -2.89 0.56
CA GLN A 343 -0.96 -2.55 0.22
C GLN A 343 -1.08 -1.19 -0.47
N GLY A 344 -2.02 -1.04 -1.39
CA GLY A 344 -2.45 0.25 -1.90
C GLY A 344 -3.73 0.71 -1.22
N MET A 345 -3.84 2.00 -0.93
CA MET A 345 -5.09 2.61 -0.49
C MET A 345 -5.77 3.28 -1.68
N TYR A 346 -7.04 2.93 -1.88
CA TYR A 346 -7.88 3.46 -2.94
C TYR A 346 -9.08 4.15 -2.30
N MET A 347 -9.35 5.41 -2.65
CA MET A 347 -10.61 6.03 -2.23
C MET A 347 -11.77 5.39 -2.96
N GLY A 348 -12.81 5.07 -2.22
CA GLY A 348 -13.97 4.37 -2.73
C GLY A 348 -14.88 5.26 -3.58
N TYR A 349 -16.06 4.74 -3.89
CA TYR A 349 -16.97 5.38 -4.83
C TYR A 349 -17.77 6.51 -4.19
N GLN A 350 -18.09 6.42 -2.90
CA GLN A 350 -18.91 7.43 -2.23
C GLN A 350 -18.25 8.83 -2.20
N PRO A 351 -16.95 8.98 -1.92
CA PRO A 351 -16.29 10.28 -1.92
C PRO A 351 -16.21 10.89 -3.33
N ILE A 352 -16.22 10.05 -4.39
CA ILE A 352 -16.32 10.53 -5.78
C ILE A 352 -17.68 11.20 -5.99
N LEU A 353 -18.77 10.54 -5.57
CA LEU A 353 -20.13 11.10 -5.66
C LEU A 353 -20.27 12.38 -4.83
N GLU A 354 -19.72 12.41 -3.62
CA GLU A 354 -19.71 13.61 -2.78
C GLU A 354 -18.97 14.76 -3.45
N LEU A 355 -17.81 14.50 -4.06
CA LEU A 355 -17.05 15.52 -4.77
C LEU A 355 -17.82 16.05 -5.99
N ILE A 356 -18.49 15.18 -6.74
CA ILE A 356 -19.32 15.56 -7.89
C ILE A 356 -20.47 16.47 -7.46
N ARG A 357 -21.18 16.12 -6.38
CA ARG A 357 -22.26 16.96 -5.83
C ARG A 357 -21.73 18.31 -5.32
N LYS A 358 -20.62 18.29 -4.59
CA LYS A 358 -20.01 19.51 -4.04
C LYS A 358 -19.55 20.48 -5.14
N THR A 359 -19.24 19.97 -6.33
CA THR A 359 -18.76 20.77 -7.48
C THR A 359 -19.86 21.12 -8.48
N GLY A 360 -21.11 20.69 -8.25
CA GLY A 360 -22.23 20.97 -9.15
C GLY A 360 -22.11 20.25 -10.51
N LEU A 361 -21.44 19.09 -10.54
CA LEU A 361 -21.17 18.33 -11.76
C LEU A 361 -22.10 17.12 -11.91
N GLU A 362 -23.29 17.12 -11.32
CA GLU A 362 -24.20 15.96 -11.32
C GLU A 362 -24.59 15.49 -12.73
N TYR A 363 -24.42 16.33 -13.76
CA TYR A 363 -24.60 15.97 -15.17
C TYR A 363 -23.62 14.89 -15.67
N VAL A 364 -22.53 14.63 -14.95
CA VAL A 364 -21.58 13.54 -15.28
C VAL A 364 -22.08 12.17 -14.83
N LEU A 365 -23.14 12.11 -14.01
CA LEU A 365 -23.72 10.89 -13.48
C LEU A 365 -24.87 10.40 -14.37
N ASP A 366 -24.91 9.10 -14.58
CA ASP A 366 -25.86 8.43 -15.49
C ASP A 366 -25.96 9.17 -16.83
N PRO A 367 -24.83 9.46 -17.51
CA PRO A 367 -24.86 10.22 -18.75
C PRO A 367 -25.68 9.43 -19.78
N PRO A 368 -26.45 10.11 -20.65
CA PRO A 368 -27.17 9.44 -21.71
C PRO A 368 -26.19 8.61 -22.54
N PRO A 369 -26.59 7.41 -23.02
CA PRO A 369 -25.73 6.59 -23.85
C PRO A 369 -25.19 7.45 -25.00
N ALA A 370 -23.88 7.36 -25.24
CA ALA A 370 -23.25 8.06 -26.36
C ALA A 370 -24.05 7.75 -27.62
N MET A 371 -24.51 8.79 -28.34
CA MET A 371 -25.11 8.59 -29.65
C MET A 371 -24.03 7.92 -30.51
N VAL A 372 -24.22 6.64 -30.82
CA VAL A 372 -23.43 5.95 -31.82
C VAL A 372 -23.69 6.71 -33.12
N PRO A 373 -22.67 7.29 -33.78
CA PRO A 373 -22.91 7.88 -35.09
C PRO A 373 -23.47 6.78 -35.98
N ASP A 374 -24.65 7.02 -36.57
CA ASP A 374 -25.22 6.13 -37.58
C ASP A 374 -24.13 5.87 -38.65
N SER A 375 -23.78 4.59 -38.78
CA SER A 375 -22.76 4.06 -39.70
C SER A 375 -23.02 4.41 -41.15
#